data_AF-A0A2K8SQ02-F1
#
_entry.id   AF-A0A2K8SQ02-F1
#
_cell.length_a   1.000
_cell.length_b   1.000
_cell.length_c   1.000
_cell.angle_alpha   90.00
_cell.angle_beta   90.00
_cell.angle_gamma   90.00
#
_symmetry.space_group_name_H-M   'P 1'
#
loop_
_entity.id
_entity.type
_entity.pdbx_description
1 polymer ?
#
loop_
_entity_poly.entity_id
_entity_poly.type
_entity_poly.pdbx_seq_one_letter_code
_entity_poly.pdbx_strand_id
1 'polypeptide(L)'
;MEHQLVKTNLGFKREVCRWHWKTNTTATPCPGVIRYEYGSQPEHLKSLVNLHKKNLKPIAGTDPSGVIYLQKKGIYLWLYEEKDCKIADRNLPQIYEWDDRADLFTVGELRKQNLAPTPDIESDGVAWVWDEDNECGKWIPLYRTTSCQWQPKDNWLTKSALREKYLLSPSWIKELGKCDRKLKNPHGRNAAPIQLYSRQRVESFLADRPEAYAQWLDKRDRHIAIFEANREKMLHSRNLTREQTANCLRCASSATTKDG
;
A
#
# COMPACT_ATOMS: atom_id res chain seq x y z
N MET A 1 33.28 19.13 -31.77
CA MET A 1 33.33 20.48 -32.37
C MET A 1 33.53 21.49 -31.26
N GLU A 2 34.61 22.27 -31.29
CA GLU A 2 34.81 23.36 -30.34
C GLU A 2 34.00 24.59 -30.78
N HIS A 3 32.93 24.90 -30.05
CA HIS A 3 32.16 26.14 -30.29
C HIS A 3 32.99 27.36 -29.88
N GLN A 4 33.08 28.37 -30.74
CA GLN A 4 33.88 29.60 -30.56
C GLN A 4 33.52 30.34 -29.26
N LEU A 5 34.55 30.84 -28.59
CA LEU A 5 34.48 31.64 -27.35
C LEU A 5 34.75 33.10 -27.70
N VAL A 6 33.81 33.97 -27.35
CA VAL A 6 33.91 35.43 -27.49
C VAL A 6 34.23 36.02 -26.12
N LYS A 7 35.27 36.84 -26.03
CA LYS A 7 35.59 37.57 -24.80
C LYS A 7 34.60 38.72 -24.61
N THR A 8 34.10 38.87 -23.38
CA THR A 8 33.12 39.87 -22.95
C THR A 8 33.62 40.57 -21.67
N ASN A 9 32.98 41.66 -21.26
CA ASN A 9 33.32 42.38 -20.01
C ASN A 9 33.11 41.53 -18.74
N LEU A 10 32.37 40.42 -18.84
CA LEU A 10 32.04 39.52 -17.72
C LEU A 10 32.80 38.19 -17.78
N GLY A 11 33.71 38.01 -18.74
CA GLY A 11 34.44 36.76 -18.98
C GLY A 11 34.32 36.28 -20.42
N PHE A 12 34.21 34.97 -20.64
CA PHE A 12 34.08 34.36 -21.98
C PHE A 12 32.66 33.88 -22.20
N LYS A 13 32.10 34.11 -23.38
CA LYS A 13 30.77 33.65 -23.78
C LYS A 13 30.88 32.78 -25.02
N ARG A 14 30.18 31.65 -25.06
CA ARG A 14 30.05 30.87 -26.31
C ARG A 14 28.82 31.32 -27.06
N GLU A 15 28.94 31.52 -28.37
CA GLU A 15 27.84 32.02 -29.20
C GLU A 15 26.63 31.06 -29.20
N VAL A 16 26.91 29.76 -29.28
CA VAL A 16 25.90 28.71 -29.42
C VAL A 16 25.02 28.58 -28.17
N CYS A 17 25.62 28.34 -27.00
CA CYS A 17 24.86 28.14 -25.76
C CYS A 17 24.61 29.42 -24.95
N ARG A 18 25.22 30.54 -25.37
CA ARG A 18 25.10 31.88 -24.75
C ARG A 18 25.52 31.99 -23.28
N TRP A 19 26.14 30.95 -22.72
CA TRP A 19 26.60 30.94 -21.32
C TRP A 19 27.90 31.75 -21.15
N HIS A 20 28.09 32.32 -19.96
CA HIS A 20 29.28 33.07 -19.58
C HIS A 20 30.14 32.24 -18.61
N TRP A 21 31.44 32.24 -18.83
CA TRP A 21 32.45 31.61 -18.01
C TRP A 21 33.47 32.64 -17.54
N LYS A 22 33.97 32.48 -16.32
CA LYS A 22 35.03 33.35 -15.77
C LYS A 22 36.39 33.10 -16.44
N THR A 23 36.63 31.88 -16.91
CA THR A 23 37.90 31.42 -17.51
C THR A 23 37.67 30.82 -18.90
N ASN A 24 38.72 30.78 -19.74
CA ASN A 24 38.67 30.18 -21.07
C ASN A 24 38.69 28.63 -21.04
N THR A 25 39.19 28.04 -19.96
CA THR A 25 39.12 26.62 -19.64
C THR A 25 37.85 26.33 -18.86
N THR A 26 36.96 25.55 -19.44
CA THR A 26 35.65 25.21 -18.85
C THR A 26 35.64 23.75 -18.42
N ALA A 27 35.46 23.47 -17.14
CA ALA A 27 35.26 22.09 -16.64
C ALA A 27 33.98 21.44 -17.20
N THR A 28 33.01 22.26 -17.62
CA THR A 28 31.74 21.79 -18.20
C THR A 28 31.72 22.03 -19.71
N PRO A 29 31.54 20.99 -20.54
CA PRO A 29 31.54 21.13 -22.00
C PRO A 29 30.32 21.90 -22.48
N CYS A 30 30.46 22.66 -23.56
CA CYS A 30 29.35 23.38 -24.19
C CYS A 30 28.30 22.38 -24.70
N PRO A 31 27.00 22.56 -24.36
CA PRO A 31 25.95 21.62 -24.76
C PRO A 31 25.56 21.72 -26.24
N GLY A 32 26.07 22.72 -26.99
CA GLY A 32 25.75 22.89 -28.41
C GLY A 32 24.37 23.47 -28.71
N VAL A 33 23.61 23.83 -27.67
CA VAL A 33 22.26 24.41 -27.77
C VAL A 33 22.09 25.53 -26.75
N ILE A 34 21.04 26.35 -26.89
CA ILE A 34 20.78 27.47 -25.98
C ILE A 34 20.58 26.94 -24.56
N ARG A 35 21.34 27.50 -23.61
CA ARG A 35 21.18 27.21 -22.20
C ARG A 35 20.25 28.22 -21.55
N TYR A 36 19.31 27.72 -20.74
CA TYR A 36 18.42 28.52 -19.89
C TYR A 36 18.82 28.39 -18.42
N GLU A 37 18.44 29.38 -17.62
CA GLU A 37 18.49 29.27 -16.16
C GLU A 37 17.29 28.46 -15.68
N TYR A 38 17.44 27.80 -14.53
CA TYR A 38 16.36 27.01 -13.96
C TYR A 38 15.18 27.92 -13.62
N GLY A 39 14.00 27.62 -14.15
CA GLY A 39 12.79 28.44 -13.97
C GLY A 39 12.64 29.58 -14.98
N SER A 40 13.65 29.83 -15.82
CA SER A 40 13.60 30.84 -16.89
C SER A 40 13.37 30.23 -18.28
N GLN A 41 13.10 28.92 -18.37
CA GLN A 41 12.90 28.29 -19.68
C GLN A 41 11.58 28.74 -20.32
N PRO A 42 11.56 28.98 -21.64
CA PRO A 42 10.33 29.28 -22.37
C PRO A 42 9.27 28.18 -22.22
N GLU A 43 7.99 28.58 -22.17
CA GLU A 43 6.88 27.66 -21.95
C GLU A 43 6.76 26.57 -23.04
N HIS A 44 7.10 26.89 -24.28
CA HIS A 44 7.07 25.96 -25.42
C HIS A 44 8.16 24.87 -25.35
N LEU A 45 9.18 25.03 -24.50
CA LEU A 45 10.25 24.07 -24.31
C LEU A 45 9.96 23.16 -23.12
N LYS A 46 9.82 21.87 -23.39
CA LYS A 46 9.47 20.86 -22.40
C LYS A 46 10.66 19.93 -22.17
N SER A 47 10.89 19.58 -20.90
CA SER A 47 11.80 18.49 -20.54
C SER A 47 11.19 17.14 -20.94
N LEU A 48 12.01 16.09 -21.01
CA LEU A 48 11.52 14.73 -21.24
C LEU A 48 10.43 14.31 -20.25
N VAL A 49 10.53 14.73 -18.98
CA VAL A 49 9.50 14.46 -17.96
C VAL A 49 8.18 15.16 -18.31
N ASN A 50 8.24 16.43 -18.72
CA ASN A 50 7.05 17.19 -19.10
C ASN A 50 6.42 16.66 -20.40
N LEU A 51 7.22 16.20 -21.36
CA LEU A 51 6.73 15.52 -22.55
C LEU A 51 6.08 14.19 -22.18
N HIS A 52 6.72 13.41 -21.29
CA HIS A 52 6.18 12.13 -20.85
C HIS A 52 4.82 12.30 -20.17
N LYS A 53 4.61 13.35 -19.34
CA LYS A 53 3.31 13.71 -18.77
C LYS A 53 2.21 13.97 -19.81
N LYS A 54 2.58 14.26 -21.06
CA LYS A 54 1.67 14.45 -22.19
C LYS A 54 1.63 13.25 -23.13
N ASN A 55 2.23 12.11 -22.74
CA ASN A 55 2.42 10.94 -23.60
C ASN A 55 3.15 11.29 -24.91
N LEU A 56 4.14 12.18 -24.82
CA LEU A 56 4.99 12.59 -25.93
C LEU A 56 6.42 12.10 -25.70
N LYS A 57 7.11 11.80 -26.80
CA LYS A 57 8.55 11.57 -26.84
C LYS A 57 9.16 12.26 -28.06
N PRO A 58 10.42 12.75 -27.99
CA PRO A 58 11.09 13.29 -29.15
C PRO A 58 11.13 12.28 -30.31
N ILE A 59 11.03 12.77 -31.54
CA ILE A 59 11.25 11.94 -32.72
C ILE A 59 12.71 11.46 -32.72
N ALA A 60 12.96 10.24 -33.20
CA ALA A 60 14.30 9.69 -33.22
C ALA A 60 15.20 10.54 -34.13
N GLY A 61 16.35 11.00 -33.59
CA GLY A 61 17.27 11.89 -34.30
C GLY A 61 16.97 13.38 -34.15
N THR A 62 15.92 13.77 -33.42
CA THR A 62 15.65 15.18 -33.10
C THR A 62 16.66 15.71 -32.08
N ASP A 63 17.37 16.77 -32.45
CA ASP A 63 18.25 17.50 -31.54
C ASP A 63 17.43 18.31 -30.52
N PRO A 64 17.91 18.48 -29.28
CA PRO A 64 17.25 19.30 -28.29
C PRO A 64 17.27 20.79 -28.69
N SER A 65 16.17 21.50 -28.50
CA SER A 65 16.07 22.94 -28.78
C SER A 65 16.70 23.81 -27.69
N GLY A 66 16.98 23.22 -26.51
CA GLY A 66 17.62 23.92 -25.42
C GLY A 66 18.02 23.00 -24.26
N VAL A 67 18.62 23.59 -23.23
CA VAL A 67 19.09 22.83 -22.07
C VAL A 67 19.09 23.67 -20.79
N ILE A 68 18.91 23.01 -19.64
CA ILE A 68 19.16 23.58 -18.32
C ILE A 68 20.27 22.77 -17.66
N TYR A 69 21.26 23.44 -17.07
CA TYR A 69 22.31 22.76 -16.32
C TYR A 69 21.93 22.65 -14.84
N LEU A 70 21.73 21.43 -14.36
CA LEU A 70 21.39 21.15 -12.97
C LEU A 70 22.67 21.03 -12.14
N GLN A 71 23.17 22.16 -11.62
CA GLN A 71 24.46 22.24 -10.91
C GLN A 71 24.62 21.19 -9.81
N LYS A 72 23.58 20.95 -8.99
CA LYS A 72 23.61 19.95 -7.91
C LYS A 72 23.84 18.52 -8.40
N LYS A 73 23.35 18.19 -9.60
CA LYS A 73 23.46 16.85 -10.20
C LYS A 73 24.60 16.74 -11.22
N GLY A 74 25.19 17.87 -11.64
CA GLY A 74 26.24 17.89 -12.66
C GLY A 74 25.78 17.44 -14.06
N ILE A 75 24.47 17.49 -14.34
CA ILE A 75 23.87 16.99 -15.59
C ILE A 75 23.09 18.06 -16.34
N TYR A 76 22.93 17.82 -17.64
CA TYR A 76 22.08 18.59 -18.52
C TYR A 76 20.66 18.02 -18.55
N LEU A 77 19.68 18.88 -18.28
CA LEU A 77 18.28 18.62 -18.53
C LEU A 77 17.92 19.17 -19.92
N TRP A 78 17.83 18.27 -20.90
CA TRP A 78 17.51 18.60 -22.28
C TRP A 78 16.04 19.01 -22.43
N LEU A 79 15.81 20.01 -23.27
CA LEU A 79 14.50 20.57 -23.57
C LEU A 79 14.21 20.43 -25.07
N TYR A 80 12.95 20.15 -25.39
CA TYR A 80 12.48 19.91 -26.75
C TYR A 80 11.18 20.69 -26.99
N GLU A 81 10.90 21.00 -28.24
CA GLU A 81 9.60 21.55 -28.64
C GLU A 81 8.57 20.43 -28.81
N GLU A 82 7.32 20.72 -28.42
CA GLU A 82 6.22 19.74 -28.55
C GLU A 82 5.95 19.35 -30.02
N LYS A 83 6.18 20.26 -30.97
CA LYS A 83 6.00 20.00 -32.41
C LYS A 83 6.98 18.95 -32.97
N ASP A 84 8.14 18.79 -32.33
CA ASP A 84 9.18 17.84 -32.73
C ASP A 84 9.07 16.51 -31.97
N CYS A 85 7.92 16.28 -31.34
CA CYS A 85 7.60 15.10 -30.57
C CYS A 85 6.47 14.29 -31.22
N LYS A 86 6.41 13.00 -30.89
CA LYS A 86 5.36 12.08 -31.31
C LYS A 86 4.72 11.42 -30.09
N ILE A 87 3.49 10.94 -30.26
CA ILE A 87 2.80 10.13 -29.25
C ILE A 87 3.66 8.92 -28.88
N ALA A 88 3.91 8.74 -27.59
CA ALA A 88 4.79 7.70 -27.07
C ALA A 88 4.11 6.33 -27.07
N ASP A 89 2.86 6.27 -26.61
CA ASP A 89 1.99 5.09 -26.57
C ASP A 89 0.58 5.45 -27.07
N ARG A 90 0.09 4.79 -28.12
CA ARG A 90 -1.24 5.07 -28.68
C ARG A 90 -2.39 4.42 -27.91
N ASN A 91 -2.08 3.43 -27.08
CA ASN A 91 -3.08 2.70 -26.31
C ASN A 91 -3.26 3.29 -24.90
N LEU A 92 -2.53 4.36 -24.58
CA LEU A 92 -2.68 5.02 -23.30
C LEU A 92 -4.09 5.65 -23.23
N PRO A 93 -4.86 5.38 -22.17
CA PRO A 93 -6.14 6.03 -21.94
C PRO A 93 -6.01 7.55 -21.84
N GLN A 94 -7.14 8.23 -21.79
CA GLN A 94 -7.16 9.68 -21.64
C GLN A 94 -6.36 10.11 -20.40
N ILE A 95 -5.47 11.08 -20.60
CA ILE A 95 -4.60 11.62 -19.56
C ILE A 95 -5.33 12.72 -18.81
N TYR A 96 -5.29 12.65 -17.49
CA TYR A 96 -5.82 13.66 -16.57
C TYR A 96 -4.70 14.25 -15.72
N GLU A 97 -4.83 15.52 -15.36
CA GLU A 97 -3.99 16.11 -14.32
C GLU A 97 -4.40 15.55 -12.96
N TRP A 98 -3.44 15.41 -12.05
CA TRP A 98 -3.70 14.77 -10.75
C TRP A 98 -4.78 15.49 -9.94
N ASP A 99 -4.76 16.82 -9.97
CA ASP A 99 -5.69 17.67 -9.23
C ASP A 99 -7.02 17.92 -9.99
N ASP A 100 -7.07 17.57 -11.29
CA ASP A 100 -8.25 17.73 -12.16
C ASP A 100 -8.63 16.41 -12.85
N ARG A 101 -8.96 15.42 -12.02
CA ARG A 101 -9.35 14.06 -12.44
C ARG A 101 -10.86 13.80 -12.37
N ALA A 102 -11.67 14.86 -12.23
CA ALA A 102 -13.13 14.80 -12.21
C ALA A 102 -13.70 13.70 -11.28
N ASP A 103 -14.51 12.78 -11.81
CA ASP A 103 -15.15 11.66 -11.11
C ASP A 103 -14.34 10.35 -11.18
N LEU A 104 -13.04 10.44 -11.49
CA LEU A 104 -12.14 9.30 -11.60
C LEU A 104 -11.36 9.07 -10.31
N PHE A 105 -11.22 7.80 -9.95
CA PHE A 105 -10.60 7.37 -8.69
C PHE A 105 -9.49 6.36 -8.93
N THR A 106 -8.47 6.42 -8.09
CA THR A 106 -7.46 5.37 -8.00
C THR A 106 -8.03 4.10 -7.36
N VAL A 107 -7.40 2.95 -7.60
CA VAL A 107 -7.75 1.67 -6.93
C VAL A 107 -7.77 1.81 -5.40
N GLY A 108 -6.84 2.60 -4.84
CA GLY A 108 -6.77 2.83 -3.40
C GLY A 108 -7.97 3.61 -2.86
N GLU A 109 -8.49 4.57 -3.61
CA GLU A 109 -9.67 5.37 -3.24
C GLU A 109 -10.95 4.55 -3.41
N LEU A 110 -11.08 3.80 -4.50
CA LEU A 110 -12.22 2.89 -4.74
C LEU A 110 -12.32 1.85 -3.62
N ARG A 111 -11.18 1.33 -3.16
CA ARG A 111 -11.15 0.36 -2.05
C ARG A 111 -11.70 0.93 -0.74
N LYS A 112 -11.58 2.24 -0.50
CA LYS A 112 -12.20 2.90 0.68
C LYS A 112 -13.72 2.91 0.58
N GLN A 113 -14.25 2.86 -0.64
CA GLN A 113 -15.68 2.82 -0.96
C GLN A 113 -16.18 1.39 -1.21
N ASN A 114 -15.39 0.35 -0.88
CA ASN A 114 -15.75 -1.05 -1.17
C ASN A 114 -15.99 -1.30 -2.66
N LEU A 115 -15.24 -0.63 -3.53
CA LEU A 115 -15.27 -0.84 -4.97
C LEU A 115 -13.90 -1.32 -5.45
N ALA A 116 -13.91 -2.11 -6.51
CA ALA A 116 -12.70 -2.48 -7.23
C ALA A 116 -12.97 -2.67 -8.73
N PRO A 117 -12.01 -2.34 -9.59
CA PRO A 117 -12.07 -2.74 -11.00
C PRO A 117 -12.00 -4.27 -11.12
N THR A 118 -12.67 -4.83 -12.12
CA THR A 118 -12.49 -6.25 -12.47
C THR A 118 -11.10 -6.46 -13.08
N PRO A 119 -10.54 -7.69 -13.04
CA PRO A 119 -9.19 -7.93 -13.57
C PRO A 119 -9.00 -7.56 -15.04
N ASP A 120 -10.08 -7.61 -15.83
CA ASP A 120 -10.05 -7.44 -17.28
C ASP A 120 -10.50 -6.04 -17.74
N ILE A 121 -10.85 -5.13 -16.82
CA ILE A 121 -11.32 -3.80 -17.21
C ILE A 121 -10.16 -2.85 -17.50
N GLU A 122 -10.24 -2.18 -18.65
CA GLU A 122 -9.35 -1.08 -18.98
C GLU A 122 -9.67 0.15 -18.09
N SER A 123 -8.65 0.93 -17.75
CA SER A 123 -8.85 2.15 -16.97
C SER A 123 -9.51 3.24 -17.81
N ASP A 124 -10.49 3.93 -17.24
CA ASP A 124 -11.20 5.06 -17.88
C ASP A 124 -10.27 6.27 -18.13
N GLY A 125 -9.15 6.35 -17.41
CA GLY A 125 -8.12 7.36 -17.59
C GLY A 125 -6.83 7.03 -16.87
N VAL A 126 -5.82 7.86 -17.05
CA VAL A 126 -4.56 7.78 -16.31
C VAL A 126 -4.13 9.15 -15.81
N ALA A 127 -3.46 9.20 -14.68
CA ALA A 127 -2.78 10.40 -14.20
C ALA A 127 -1.31 10.13 -13.95
N TRP A 128 -0.45 11.11 -14.28
CA TRP A 128 0.98 11.00 -14.01
C TRP A 128 1.26 11.50 -12.60
N VAL A 129 2.04 10.72 -11.84
CA VAL A 129 2.55 11.16 -10.54
C VAL A 129 4.05 10.91 -10.44
N TRP A 130 4.71 11.73 -9.62
CA TRP A 130 6.09 11.50 -9.24
C TRP A 130 6.15 10.58 -8.03
N ASP A 131 6.88 9.48 -8.16
CA ASP A 131 7.22 8.56 -7.08
C ASP A 131 8.55 9.02 -6.47
N GLU A 132 8.48 9.63 -5.29
CA GLU A 132 9.66 10.16 -4.60
C GLU A 132 10.64 9.05 -4.20
N ASP A 133 10.13 7.89 -3.76
CA ASP A 133 10.95 6.77 -3.29
C ASP A 133 11.81 6.19 -4.43
N ASN A 134 11.23 6.12 -5.62
CA ASN A 134 11.90 5.57 -6.80
C ASN A 134 12.51 6.64 -7.72
N GLU A 135 12.42 7.93 -7.34
CA GLU A 135 12.76 9.10 -8.16
C GLU A 135 12.27 8.98 -9.62
N CYS A 136 11.05 8.47 -9.83
CA CYS A 136 10.54 8.19 -11.15
C CYS A 136 9.07 8.59 -11.33
N GLY A 137 8.71 8.95 -12.56
CA GLY A 137 7.33 9.22 -12.93
C GLY A 137 6.58 7.94 -13.25
N LYS A 138 5.37 7.76 -12.70
CA LYS A 138 4.51 6.62 -13.02
C LYS A 138 3.10 7.08 -13.42
N TRP A 139 2.53 6.35 -14.36
CA TRP A 139 1.12 6.45 -14.71
C TRP A 139 0.29 5.65 -13.71
N ILE A 140 -0.66 6.29 -13.06
CA ILE A 140 -1.64 5.64 -12.19
C ILE A 140 -2.95 5.49 -12.97
N PRO A 141 -3.47 4.26 -13.09
CA PRO A 141 -4.78 4.04 -13.70
C PRO A 141 -5.88 4.60 -12.81
N LEU A 142 -6.87 5.21 -13.46
CA LEU A 142 -8.04 5.80 -12.84
C LEU A 142 -9.31 5.15 -13.40
N TYR A 143 -10.31 5.00 -12.55
CA TYR A 143 -11.57 4.35 -12.90
C TYR A 143 -12.77 5.14 -12.38
N ARG A 144 -13.88 5.08 -13.11
CA ARG A 144 -15.19 5.53 -12.64
C ARG A 144 -15.77 4.50 -11.68
N THR A 145 -16.56 4.97 -10.73
CA THR A 145 -17.28 4.08 -9.81
C THR A 145 -18.28 3.17 -10.54
N THR A 146 -18.89 3.65 -11.63
CA THR A 146 -19.82 2.90 -12.48
C THR A 146 -19.18 1.73 -13.22
N SER A 147 -17.87 1.80 -13.45
CA SER A 147 -17.06 0.76 -14.09
C SER A 147 -16.57 -0.29 -13.08
N CYS A 148 -16.80 -0.09 -11.79
CA CYS A 148 -16.29 -0.94 -10.73
C CYS A 148 -17.37 -1.82 -10.12
N GLN A 149 -16.95 -2.97 -9.60
CA GLN A 149 -17.82 -3.88 -8.85
C GLN A 149 -17.71 -3.64 -7.35
N TRP A 150 -18.83 -3.86 -6.65
CA TRP A 150 -18.85 -3.87 -5.19
C TRP A 150 -17.97 -5.00 -4.68
N GLN A 151 -16.87 -4.63 -4.03
CA GLN A 151 -15.91 -5.52 -3.41
C GLN A 151 -15.61 -5.02 -1.98
N PRO A 152 -16.47 -5.37 -1.01
CA PRO A 152 -16.30 -4.93 0.36
C PRO A 152 -15.02 -5.47 0.96
N LYS A 153 -14.28 -4.59 1.64
CA LYS A 153 -13.07 -5.01 2.35
C LYS A 153 -13.46 -6.06 3.38
N ASP A 154 -12.94 -7.26 3.18
CA ASP A 154 -13.19 -8.33 4.13
C ASP A 154 -12.44 -8.08 5.43
N ASN A 155 -13.11 -8.37 6.53
CA ASN A 155 -12.55 -8.27 7.87
C ASN A 155 -12.11 -9.66 8.30
N TRP A 156 -10.81 -9.91 8.31
CA TRP A 156 -10.28 -11.22 8.67
C TRP A 156 -10.42 -11.48 10.17
N LEU A 157 -10.99 -12.63 10.53
CA LEU A 157 -11.23 -13.06 11.90
C LEU A 157 -10.27 -14.17 12.29
N THR A 158 -9.66 -14.08 13.47
CA THR A 158 -8.91 -15.20 14.06
C THR A 158 -9.85 -16.22 14.67
N LYS A 159 -9.36 -17.45 14.96
CA LYS A 159 -10.14 -18.44 15.73
C LYS A 159 -10.65 -17.90 17.06
N SER A 160 -9.85 -17.09 17.75
CA SER A 160 -10.24 -16.43 19.01
C SER A 160 -11.38 -15.44 18.77
N ALA A 161 -11.26 -14.60 17.74
CA ALA A 161 -12.30 -13.64 17.38
C ALA A 161 -13.62 -14.32 16.99
N LEU A 162 -13.58 -15.49 16.33
CA LEU A 162 -14.78 -16.28 16.04
C LEU A 162 -15.47 -16.75 17.32
N ARG A 163 -14.70 -17.19 18.33
CA ARG A 163 -15.22 -17.63 19.63
C ARG A 163 -15.75 -16.48 20.48
N GLU A 164 -15.16 -15.30 20.37
CA GLU A 164 -15.54 -14.15 21.20
C GLU A 164 -16.67 -13.34 20.59
N LYS A 165 -16.63 -13.06 19.28
CA LYS A 165 -17.60 -12.19 18.60
C LYS A 165 -18.82 -12.94 18.10
N TYR A 166 -18.61 -14.11 17.51
CA TYR A 166 -19.67 -14.97 16.98
C TYR A 166 -19.98 -16.14 17.90
N LEU A 167 -19.37 -16.16 19.09
CA LEU A 167 -19.56 -17.17 20.11
C LEU A 167 -19.24 -18.62 19.67
N LEU A 168 -18.73 -18.85 18.44
CA LEU A 168 -18.68 -20.17 17.83
C LEU A 168 -17.85 -21.17 18.63
N SER A 169 -18.41 -22.35 18.85
CA SER A 169 -17.71 -23.46 19.49
C SER A 169 -16.61 -24.05 18.58
N PRO A 170 -15.69 -24.87 19.11
CA PRO A 170 -14.72 -25.61 18.28
C PRO A 170 -15.37 -26.50 17.22
N SER A 171 -16.57 -27.04 17.45
CA SER A 171 -17.28 -27.86 16.46
C SER A 171 -17.80 -27.01 15.31
N TRP A 172 -18.43 -25.88 15.60
CA TRP A 172 -18.87 -24.91 14.59
C TRP A 172 -17.71 -24.37 13.74
N ILE A 173 -16.56 -24.10 14.36
CA ILE A 173 -15.35 -23.69 13.64
C ILE A 173 -14.78 -24.82 12.76
N LYS A 174 -14.95 -26.08 13.18
CA LYS A 174 -14.57 -27.24 12.36
C LYS A 174 -15.50 -27.40 11.15
N GLU A 175 -16.80 -27.17 11.33
CA GLU A 175 -17.81 -27.20 10.26
C GLU A 175 -17.63 -26.07 9.25
N LEU A 176 -17.22 -24.87 9.70
CA LEU A 176 -16.78 -23.78 8.81
C LEU A 176 -15.66 -24.26 7.86
N GLY A 177 -14.82 -25.19 8.30
CA GLY A 177 -13.79 -25.83 7.48
C GLY A 177 -12.42 -25.16 7.54
N LYS A 178 -11.66 -25.27 6.44
CA LYS A 178 -10.30 -24.71 6.35
C LYS A 178 -10.33 -23.17 6.38
N CYS A 179 -9.35 -22.58 7.04
CA CYS A 179 -9.14 -21.13 7.05
C CYS A 179 -8.79 -20.60 5.65
N ASP A 180 -9.18 -19.37 5.36
CA ASP A 180 -8.94 -18.71 4.08
C ASP A 180 -7.50 -18.22 3.93
N ARG A 181 -6.89 -17.77 5.04
CA ARG A 181 -5.52 -17.26 5.06
C ARG A 181 -4.75 -17.72 6.29
N LYS A 182 -3.42 -17.81 6.15
CA LYS A 182 -2.50 -18.05 7.26
C LYS A 182 -1.47 -16.93 7.32
N LEU A 183 -1.26 -16.36 8.50
CA LEU A 183 -0.19 -15.39 8.76
C LEU A 183 0.87 -16.01 9.66
N LYS A 184 2.11 -15.55 9.51
CA LYS A 184 3.19 -15.88 10.43
C LYS A 184 2.84 -15.31 11.81
N ASN A 185 3.09 -16.11 12.85
CA ASN A 185 2.83 -15.68 14.22
C ASN A 185 3.96 -14.73 14.68
N PRO A 186 3.64 -13.50 15.15
CA PRO A 186 4.65 -12.56 15.61
C PRO A 186 5.32 -12.99 16.93
N HIS A 187 4.68 -13.86 17.71
CA HIS A 187 5.19 -14.30 19.01
C HIS A 187 6.31 -15.35 18.94
N GLY A 188 6.70 -15.79 17.73
CA GLY A 188 7.84 -16.67 17.56
C GLY A 188 7.86 -17.39 16.24
N ARG A 189 9.07 -17.67 15.71
CA ARG A 189 9.26 -18.38 14.44
C ARG A 189 8.68 -19.80 14.45
N ASN A 190 8.67 -20.46 15.61
CA ASN A 190 8.20 -21.83 15.79
C ASN A 190 6.75 -21.90 16.29
N ALA A 191 6.09 -20.77 16.54
CA ALA A 191 4.70 -20.76 16.98
C ALA A 191 3.77 -21.11 15.81
N ALA A 192 2.63 -21.74 16.13
CA ALA A 192 1.63 -22.09 15.13
C ALA A 192 1.15 -20.82 14.38
N PRO A 193 0.97 -20.89 13.04
CA PRO A 193 0.55 -19.74 12.25
C PRO A 193 -0.85 -19.27 12.64
N ILE A 194 -1.08 -17.96 12.55
CA ILE A 194 -2.39 -17.36 12.79
C ILE A 194 -3.31 -17.76 11.64
N GLN A 195 -4.43 -18.40 11.97
CA GLN A 195 -5.46 -18.78 11.02
C GLN A 195 -6.51 -17.68 10.94
N LEU A 196 -6.77 -17.22 9.71
CA LEU A 196 -7.71 -16.16 9.40
C LEU A 196 -8.88 -16.68 8.57
N TYR A 197 -10.07 -16.26 8.97
CA TYR A 197 -11.33 -16.59 8.35
C TYR A 197 -11.96 -15.31 7.81
N SER A 198 -12.51 -15.38 6.60
CA SER A 198 -13.29 -14.31 5.99
C SER A 198 -14.52 -14.03 6.84
N ARG A 199 -14.75 -12.76 7.24
CA ARG A 199 -15.98 -12.40 7.97
C ARG A 199 -17.19 -12.64 7.11
N GLN A 200 -17.12 -12.25 5.84
CA GLN A 200 -18.21 -12.45 4.88
C GLN A 200 -18.58 -13.93 4.76
N ARG A 201 -17.60 -14.82 4.60
CA ARG A 201 -17.83 -16.27 4.56
C ARG A 201 -18.45 -16.80 5.85
N VAL A 202 -18.00 -16.33 7.01
CA VAL A 202 -18.53 -16.74 8.31
C VAL A 202 -19.99 -16.29 8.45
N GLU A 203 -20.29 -15.05 8.10
CA GLU A 203 -21.66 -14.52 8.15
C GLU A 203 -22.58 -15.23 7.17
N SER A 204 -22.14 -15.51 5.94
CA SER A 204 -22.90 -16.34 4.99
C SER A 204 -23.16 -17.74 5.55
N PHE A 205 -22.13 -18.40 6.11
CA PHE A 205 -22.28 -19.73 6.69
C PHE A 205 -23.32 -19.79 7.83
N LEU A 206 -23.40 -18.74 8.64
CA LEU A 206 -24.39 -18.61 9.72
C LEU A 206 -25.78 -18.25 9.18
N ALA A 207 -25.84 -17.38 8.18
CA ALA A 207 -27.08 -17.00 7.51
C ALA A 207 -27.74 -18.19 6.79
N ASP A 208 -26.93 -19.15 6.31
CA ASP A 208 -27.40 -20.40 5.72
C ASP A 208 -27.95 -21.40 6.77
N ARG A 209 -27.69 -21.16 8.07
CA ARG A 209 -28.07 -22.06 9.19
C ARG A 209 -28.66 -21.29 10.38
N PRO A 210 -29.65 -20.40 10.17
CA PRO A 210 -30.07 -19.46 11.20
C PRO A 210 -30.70 -20.18 12.41
N GLU A 211 -31.53 -21.20 12.17
CA GLU A 211 -32.21 -21.96 13.22
C GLU A 211 -31.24 -22.77 14.07
N ALA A 212 -30.32 -23.51 13.44
CA ALA A 212 -29.33 -24.32 14.14
C ALA A 212 -28.40 -23.45 15.00
N TYR A 213 -28.03 -22.27 14.48
CA TYR A 213 -27.22 -21.32 15.22
C TYR A 213 -27.98 -20.70 16.40
N ALA A 214 -29.25 -20.32 16.22
CA ALA A 214 -30.10 -19.79 17.29
C ALA A 214 -30.30 -20.81 18.43
N GLN A 215 -30.64 -22.06 18.08
CA GLN A 215 -30.78 -23.14 19.09
C GLN A 215 -29.48 -23.40 19.85
N TRP A 216 -28.34 -23.23 19.19
CA TRP A 216 -27.04 -23.39 19.82
C TRP A 216 -26.76 -22.24 20.81
N LEU A 217 -27.10 -20.99 20.45
CA LEU A 217 -27.01 -19.84 21.35
C LEU A 217 -27.89 -20.03 22.60
N ASP A 218 -29.14 -20.46 22.42
CA ASP A 218 -30.05 -20.73 23.53
C ASP A 218 -29.51 -21.79 24.50
N LYS A 219 -28.96 -22.89 23.96
CA LYS A 219 -28.34 -23.94 24.78
C LYS A 219 -27.15 -23.39 25.55
N ARG A 220 -26.31 -22.59 24.91
CA ARG A 220 -25.15 -21.95 25.56
C ARG A 220 -25.58 -21.03 26.69
N ASP A 221 -26.58 -20.18 26.48
CA ASP A 221 -27.03 -19.24 27.50
C ASP A 221 -27.64 -19.95 28.70
N ARG A 222 -28.36 -21.06 28.47
CA ARG A 222 -28.80 -21.95 29.57
C ARG A 222 -27.61 -22.53 30.34
N HIS A 223 -26.56 -22.99 29.65
CA HIS A 223 -25.35 -23.49 30.32
C HIS A 223 -24.64 -22.40 31.14
N ILE A 224 -24.58 -21.17 30.65
CA ILE A 224 -24.00 -20.03 31.37
C ILE A 224 -24.83 -19.73 32.62
N ALA A 225 -26.15 -19.65 32.50
CA ALA A 225 -27.04 -19.40 33.63
C ALA A 225 -26.88 -20.47 34.72
N ILE A 226 -26.81 -21.76 34.33
CA ILE A 226 -26.55 -22.86 35.27
C ILE A 226 -25.16 -22.72 35.92
N PHE A 227 -24.13 -22.36 35.14
CA PHE A 227 -22.78 -22.16 35.66
C PHE A 227 -22.73 -21.02 36.68
N GLU A 228 -23.34 -19.87 36.36
CA GLU A 228 -23.39 -18.69 37.23
C GLU A 228 -24.13 -18.99 38.54
N ALA A 229 -25.29 -19.65 38.48
CA ALA A 229 -26.03 -20.08 39.66
C ALA A 229 -25.24 -21.04 40.57
N ASN A 230 -24.27 -21.78 40.02
CA ASN A 230 -23.44 -22.74 40.76
C ASN A 230 -22.02 -22.23 41.04
N ARG A 231 -21.67 -21.01 40.61
CA ARG A 231 -20.31 -20.50 40.62
C ARG A 231 -19.70 -20.48 42.01
N GLU A 232 -20.44 -20.01 43.01
CA GLU A 232 -19.98 -19.93 44.39
C GLU A 232 -19.77 -21.31 45.01
N LYS A 233 -20.69 -22.25 44.76
CA LYS A 233 -20.57 -23.65 45.21
C LYS A 233 -19.32 -24.31 44.64
N MET A 234 -19.05 -24.12 43.34
CA MET A 234 -17.85 -24.64 42.70
C MET A 234 -16.56 -24.03 43.26
N LEU A 235 -16.55 -22.71 43.52
CA LEU A 235 -15.39 -22.04 44.13
C LEU A 235 -15.13 -22.53 45.55
N HIS A 236 -16.20 -22.66 46.36
CA HIS A 236 -16.11 -23.17 47.73
C HIS A 236 -15.56 -24.60 47.76
N SER A 237 -16.12 -25.50 46.93
CA SER A 237 -15.62 -26.87 46.82
C SER A 237 -14.15 -26.92 46.40
N ARG A 238 -13.74 -26.09 45.44
CA ARG A 238 -12.34 -26.04 44.97
C ARG A 238 -11.39 -25.55 46.07
N ASN A 239 -11.80 -24.56 46.85
CA ASN A 239 -11.00 -24.06 47.98
C ASN A 239 -10.87 -25.13 49.06
N LEU A 240 -11.96 -25.84 49.38
CA LEU A 240 -11.95 -26.93 50.35
C LEU A 240 -11.02 -28.09 49.91
N THR A 241 -11.04 -28.48 48.63
CA THR A 241 -10.09 -29.46 48.09
C THR A 241 -8.64 -28.97 48.19
N ARG A 242 -8.38 -27.69 47.92
CA ARG A 242 -7.04 -27.09 48.06
C ARG A 242 -6.55 -27.11 49.50
N GLU A 243 -7.42 -26.74 50.45
CA GLU A 243 -7.11 -26.77 51.89
C GLU A 243 -6.84 -28.20 52.36
N GLN A 244 -7.69 -29.16 51.98
CA GLN A 244 -7.47 -30.57 52.29
C GLN A 244 -6.16 -31.08 51.72
N THR A 245 -5.85 -30.76 50.47
CA THR A 245 -4.60 -31.17 49.82
C THR A 245 -3.39 -30.54 50.53
N ALA A 246 -3.45 -29.26 50.89
CA ALA A 246 -2.40 -28.59 51.64
C ALA A 246 -2.20 -29.19 53.05
N ASN A 247 -3.28 -29.62 53.70
CA ASN A 247 -3.21 -30.29 55.00
C ASN A 247 -2.62 -31.70 54.88
N CYS A 248 -3.04 -32.49 53.89
CA CYS A 248 -2.46 -33.79 53.61
C CYS A 248 -0.96 -33.70 53.28
N LEU A 249 -0.56 -32.70 52.47
CA LEU A 249 0.86 -32.46 52.16
C LEU A 249 1.65 -32.05 53.41
N ARG A 250 1.08 -31.23 54.31
CA ARG A 250 1.70 -30.89 55.59
C ARG A 250 1.89 -32.12 56.47
N CYS A 251 0.85 -32.94 56.64
CA CYS A 251 0.93 -34.19 57.42
C CYS A 251 1.97 -35.17 56.84
N ALA A 252 2.05 -35.30 55.52
CA ALA A 252 3.06 -36.12 54.86
C ALA A 252 4.49 -35.59 55.08
N SER A 253 4.67 -34.26 55.09
CA SER A 253 5.97 -33.62 55.37
C SER A 253 6.42 -33.71 56.83
N SER A 254 5.48 -33.72 57.79
CA SER A 254 5.83 -33.95 59.21
C SER A 254 6.14 -35.42 59.49
N ALA A 255 5.44 -36.37 58.84
CA ALA A 255 5.72 -37.80 58.97
C ALA A 255 7.09 -38.25 58.40
N THR A 256 7.84 -37.36 57.76
CA THR A 256 9.17 -37.62 57.17
C THR A 256 10.33 -37.06 57.99
N THR A 257 10.07 -36.40 59.12
CA THR A 257 11.09 -36.03 60.10
C THR A 257 11.22 -37.08 61.20
N LYS A 258 12.46 -37.36 61.64
CA LYS A 258 12.85 -38.54 62.44
C LYS A 258 12.23 -38.64 63.85
N ASP A 259 11.46 -37.66 64.30
CA ASP A 259 10.82 -37.62 65.62
C ASP A 259 9.30 -37.32 65.58
N GLY A 260 8.63 -37.59 64.45
CA GLY A 260 7.16 -37.52 64.31
C GLY A 260 6.59 -36.26 63.68
#